data_AF-A0A955KN27-F1
#
_entry.id   AF-A0A955KN27-F1
#
_cell.length_a   1.000
_cell.length_b   1.000
_cell.length_c   1.000
_cell.angle_alpha   90.00
_cell.angle_beta   90.00
_cell.angle_gamma   90.00
#
_symmetry.space_group_name_H-M   'P 1'
#
loop_
_entity.id
_entity.type
_entity.pdbx_description
1 polymer ?
#
loop_
_entity_poly.entity_id
_entity_poly.type
_entity_poly.pdbx_seq_one_letter_code
_entity_poly.pdbx_strand_id
1 'polypeptide(L)'
;MRSYLEKHRLLYGHISAIISLIVAVIYLVVIPGEVLEASGMQKLVLLYGHSLCWVLLSIASYLWGMKKHRKLTAFFAYSAFITYVIFIGILMITKSA
;
A
#
# COMPACT_ATOMS: atom_id res chain seq x y z
N MET A 1 -10.16 -23.67 9.28
CA MET A 1 -9.41 -22.42 8.98
C MET A 1 -10.12 -21.14 9.43
N ARG A 2 -11.37 -20.85 9.01
CA ARG A 2 -12.10 -19.62 9.41
C ARG A 2 -12.15 -19.38 10.92
N SER A 3 -12.46 -20.40 11.72
CA SER A 3 -12.56 -20.29 13.19
C SER A 3 -11.23 -19.87 13.86
N TYR A 4 -10.09 -20.36 13.36
CA TYR A 4 -8.76 -20.00 13.89
C TYR A 4 -8.35 -18.57 13.53
N LEU A 5 -8.66 -18.16 12.29
CA LEU A 5 -8.45 -16.80 11.80
C LEU A 5 -9.31 -15.79 12.55
N GLU A 6 -10.54 -16.15 12.95
CA GLU A 6 -11.38 -15.26 13.76
C GLU A 6 -10.85 -15.08 15.18
N LYS A 7 -10.29 -16.14 15.78
CA LYS A 7 -9.71 -16.09 17.14
C LYS A 7 -8.45 -15.21 17.21
N HIS A 8 -7.60 -15.24 16.19
CA HIS A 8 -6.34 -14.48 16.13
C HIS A 8 -6.35 -13.31 15.14
N ARG A 9 -7.54 -12.93 14.66
CA ARG A 9 -7.72 -11.89 13.63
C ARG A 9 -7.03 -10.58 13.98
N LEU A 10 -7.13 -10.17 15.24
CA LEU A 10 -6.56 -8.92 15.72
C LEU A 10 -5.03 -8.97 15.68
N LEU A 11 -4.44 -10.10 16.08
CA LEU A 11 -3.01 -10.34 16.02
C LEU A 11 -2.51 -10.31 14.58
N TYR A 12 -3.16 -11.04 13.68
CA TYR A 12 -2.80 -11.07 12.26
C TYR A 12 -2.97 -9.70 11.60
N GLY A 13 -4.03 -8.96 11.93
CA GLY A 13 -4.24 -7.60 11.45
C GLY A 13 -3.14 -6.63 11.90
N HIS A 14 -2.68 -6.73 13.15
CA HIS A 14 -1.58 -5.91 13.65
C HIS A 14 -0.24 -6.29 13.00
N ILE A 15 0.07 -7.59 12.90
CA ILE A 15 1.31 -8.06 12.28
C ILE A 15 1.39 -7.60 10.81
N SER A 16 0.32 -7.81 10.05
CA SER A 16 0.25 -7.36 8.65
C SER A 16 0.31 -5.83 8.53
N ALA A 17 -0.29 -5.09 9.45
CA ALA A 17 -0.17 -3.63 9.48
C ALA A 17 1.26 -3.17 9.72
N ILE A 18 1.96 -3.77 10.69
CA ILE A 18 3.36 -3.45 11.01
C ILE A 18 4.27 -3.77 9.83
N ILE A 19 4.15 -4.96 9.24
CA ILE A 19 4.93 -5.36 8.07
C ILE A 19 4.70 -4.38 6.91
N SER A 20 3.44 -4.05 6.63
CA SER A 20 3.10 -3.09 5.56
C SER A 20 3.71 -1.72 5.82
N LEU A 21 3.70 -1.25 7.07
CA LEU A 21 4.28 0.04 7.44
C LEU A 21 5.81 0.05 7.27
N ILE A 22 6.48 -1.03 7.67
CA ILE A 22 7.92 -1.20 7.47
C ILE A 22 8.25 -1.12 5.98
N VAL A 23 7.50 -1.83 5.14
CA VAL A 23 7.69 -1.80 3.69
C VAL A 23 7.44 -0.40 3.12
N ALA A 24 6.42 0.32 3.62
CA ALA A 24 6.18 1.70 3.22
C ALA A 24 7.39 2.62 3.47
N VAL A 25 8.02 2.49 4.65
CA VAL A 25 9.22 3.26 5.03
C VAL A 25 10.41 2.89 4.15
N ILE A 26 10.61 1.60 3.87
CA ILE A 26 11.67 1.15 2.95
C ILE A 26 11.50 1.84 1.58
N TYR A 27 10.30 1.80 1.01
CA TYR A 27 10.03 2.42 -0.29
C TYR A 27 10.05 3.96 -0.28
N LEU A 28 10.00 4.61 0.89
CA LEU A 28 10.18 6.07 0.98
C LEU A 28 11.64 6.48 0.77
N VAL A 29 12.57 5.58 1.08
CA VAL A 29 14.02 5.82 0.98
C VAL A 29 14.59 5.26 -0.32
N VAL A 30 13.98 4.19 -0.85
CA VAL A 30 14.37 3.61 -2.15
C VAL A 30 13.89 4.52 -3.27
N ILE A 31 14.82 5.26 -3.88
CA ILE A 31 14.54 6.11 -5.04
C ILE A 31 14.66 5.24 -6.31
N PRO A 32 13.56 5.04 -7.08
CA PRO A 32 13.61 4.31 -8.35
C PRO A 32 14.50 5.04 -9.37
N GLY A 33 15.26 4.30 -10.19
CA GLY A 33 16.10 4.89 -11.24
C GLY A 33 15.29 5.63 -12.32
N GLU A 34 14.05 5.17 -12.54
CA GLU A 34 13.07 5.73 -13.48
C GLU A 34 12.63 7.17 -13.11
N VAL A 35 12.90 7.60 -11.86
CA VAL A 35 12.65 8.97 -11.37
C VAL A 35 13.54 10.00 -12.07
N LEU A 36 14.71 9.58 -12.57
CA LEU A 36 15.65 10.47 -13.27
C LEU A 36 15.14 10.86 -14.66
N GLU A 37 14.34 10.01 -15.28
CA GLU A 37 13.80 10.21 -16.63
C GLU A 37 12.36 10.76 -16.61
N ALA A 38 11.65 10.59 -15.48
CA ALA A 38 10.29 11.09 -15.30
C ALA A 38 10.24 12.60 -14.94
N SER A 39 9.25 13.31 -15.50
CA SER A 39 9.01 14.73 -15.22
C SER A 39 7.65 14.98 -14.56
N GLY A 40 7.56 16.08 -13.80
CA GLY A 40 6.31 16.56 -13.19
C GLY A 40 5.59 15.54 -12.29
N MET A 41 4.30 15.29 -12.55
CA MET A 41 3.48 14.40 -11.72
C MET A 41 3.91 12.92 -11.77
N GLN A 42 4.50 12.46 -12.87
CA GLN A 42 4.99 11.07 -12.96
C GLN A 42 6.08 10.80 -11.92
N LYS A 43 6.97 11.77 -11.73
CA LYS A 43 8.03 11.71 -10.74
C LYS A 43 7.50 11.53 -9.32
N LEU A 44 6.44 12.26 -8.96
CA LEU A 44 5.79 12.13 -7.65
C LEU A 44 5.13 10.76 -7.45
N VAL A 45 4.46 10.26 -8.49
CA VAL A 45 3.84 8.93 -8.45
C VAL A 45 4.90 7.84 -8.31
N LEU A 46 6.03 7.93 -9.02
CA LEU A 46 7.12 6.97 -8.93
C LEU A 46 7.83 7.02 -7.56
N LEU A 47 8.02 8.21 -7.00
CA LEU A 47 8.65 8.40 -5.69
C LEU A 47 7.79 7.93 -4.52
N TYR A 48 6.49 8.26 -4.53
CA TYR A 48 5.64 8.10 -3.35
C TYR A 48 4.48 7.12 -3.52
N GLY A 49 4.13 6.74 -4.75
CA GLY A 49 2.96 5.90 -5.03
C GLY A 49 3.06 4.53 -4.38
N HIS A 50 4.23 3.90 -4.42
CA HIS A 50 4.44 2.60 -3.81
C HIS A 50 4.35 2.67 -2.28
N SER A 51 5.02 3.64 -1.65
CA SER A 51 4.92 3.87 -0.20
C SER A 51 3.50 4.18 0.24
N LEU A 52 2.77 5.03 -0.50
CA LEU A 52 1.39 5.36 -0.20
C LEU A 52 0.48 4.12 -0.23
N CYS A 53 0.67 3.23 -1.22
CA CYS A 53 -0.04 1.95 -1.28
C CYS A 53 0.17 1.13 0.01
N TRP A 54 1.42 0.99 0.46
CA TRP A 54 1.74 0.24 1.68
C TRP A 54 1.21 0.89 2.96
N VAL A 55 1.19 2.23 3.04
CA VAL A 55 0.53 2.96 4.14
C VAL A 55 -0.97 2.65 4.17
N LEU A 56 -1.64 2.73 3.03
CA LEU A 56 -3.08 2.45 2.94
C LEU A 56 -3.40 0.99 3.30
N LEU A 57 -2.55 0.05 2.87
CA LEU A 57 -2.64 -1.37 3.25
C LEU A 57 -2.41 -1.59 4.74
N SER A 58 -1.47 -0.85 5.35
CA SER A 58 -1.22 -0.91 6.80
C SER A 58 -2.47 -0.51 7.58
N ILE A 59 -3.09 0.61 7.20
CA ILE A 59 -4.33 1.11 7.81
C ILE A 59 -5.47 0.11 7.60
N ALA A 60 -5.65 -0.40 6.37
CA ALA A 60 -6.68 -1.39 6.06
C ALA A 60 -6.52 -2.66 6.91
N SER A 61 -5.31 -3.17 7.07
CA SER A 61 -4.97 -4.37 7.85
C SER A 61 -5.24 -4.18 9.34
N TYR A 62 -4.86 -3.02 9.88
CA TYR A 62 -5.13 -2.64 11.26
C TYR A 62 -6.64 -2.59 11.53
N LEU A 63 -7.38 -1.86 10.70
CA LEU A 63 -8.84 -1.73 10.82
C LEU A 63 -9.55 -3.07 10.63
N TRP A 64 -9.05 -3.93 9.74
CA TRP A 64 -9.57 -5.28 9.54
C TRP A 64 -9.45 -6.14 10.80
N GLY A 65 -8.35 -6.00 11.54
CA GLY A 65 -8.11 -6.67 12.82
C GLY A 65 -9.12 -6.28 13.90
N MET A 66 -9.62 -5.04 13.88
CA MET A 66 -10.56 -4.51 14.88
C MET A 66 -12.02 -4.93 14.69
N LYS A 67 -12.40 -5.57 13.57
CA LYS A 67 -13.75 -6.06 13.20
C LYS A 67 -14.87 -5.00 13.09
N LYS A 68 -14.75 -3.85 13.79
CA LYS A 68 -15.74 -2.75 13.88
C LYS A 68 -15.81 -1.88 12.63
N HIS A 69 -14.73 -1.79 11.86
CA HIS A 69 -14.56 -0.75 10.83
C HIS A 69 -14.66 -1.26 9.39
N ARG A 70 -15.53 -2.26 9.10
CA ARG A 70 -15.61 -2.91 7.77
C ARG A 70 -15.68 -1.95 6.58
N LYS A 71 -16.48 -0.88 6.67
CA LYS A 71 -16.59 0.13 5.59
C LYS A 71 -15.27 0.87 5.36
N LEU A 72 -14.59 1.29 6.42
CA LEU A 72 -13.30 1.96 6.34
C LEU A 72 -12.22 1.00 5.85
N THR A 73 -12.20 -0.25 6.34
CA THR A 73 -11.29 -1.30 5.83
C THR A 73 -11.43 -1.44 4.32
N ALA A 74 -12.66 -1.53 3.81
CA ALA A 74 -12.90 -1.63 2.36
C ALA A 74 -12.43 -0.36 1.64
N PHE A 75 -12.76 0.82 2.15
CA PHE A 75 -12.32 2.10 1.58
C PHE A 75 -10.79 2.17 1.44
N PHE A 76 -10.05 1.91 2.51
CA PHE A 76 -8.58 1.93 2.47
C PHE A 76 -8.00 0.84 1.56
N ALA A 77 -8.60 -0.35 1.53
CA ALA A 77 -8.16 -1.42 0.63
C ALA A 77 -8.38 -1.05 -0.85
N TYR A 78 -9.53 -0.49 -1.21
CA TYR A 78 -9.80 -0.01 -2.57
C TYR A 78 -8.91 1.17 -2.95
N SER A 79 -8.68 2.11 -2.03
CA SER A 79 -7.75 3.23 -2.26
C SER A 79 -6.31 2.74 -2.47
N ALA A 80 -5.86 1.73 -1.71
CA ALA A 80 -4.56 1.11 -1.92
C ALA A 80 -4.47 0.46 -3.32
N PHE A 81 -5.52 -0.27 -3.71
CA PHE A 81 -5.61 -0.90 -5.02
C PHE A 81 -5.55 0.13 -6.17
N ILE A 82 -6.34 1.20 -6.10
CA ILE A 82 -6.32 2.29 -7.10
C ILE A 82 -4.94 2.94 -7.16
N THR A 83 -4.35 3.25 -6.02
CA THR A 83 -2.99 3.81 -5.94
C THR A 83 -1.98 2.90 -6.62
N TYR A 84 -2.06 1.60 -6.38
CA TYR A 84 -1.16 0.62 -7.00
C TYR A 84 -1.34 0.51 -8.51
N VAL A 85 -2.59 0.49 -8.99
CA VAL A 85 -2.89 0.48 -10.44
C VAL A 85 -2.33 1.72 -11.13
N ILE A 86 -2.50 2.90 -10.53
CA ILE A 86 -1.93 4.15 -11.06
C ILE A 86 -0.40 4.08 -11.07
N PHE A 87 0.22 3.62 -9.98
CA PHE A 87 1.67 3.47 -9.89
C PHE A 87 2.21 2.54 -10.99
N ILE A 88 1.62 1.36 -11.16
CA ILE A 88 2.02 0.40 -12.20
C ILE A 88 1.80 0.99 -13.60
N GLY A 89 0.67 1.67 -13.83
CA GLY A 89 0.40 2.33 -15.12
C GLY A 89 1.48 3.33 -15.48
N ILE A 90 1.83 4.22 -14.54
CA ILE A 90 2.91 5.20 -14.75
C ILE A 90 4.27 4.51 -14.92
N LEU A 91 4.60 3.52 -14.09
CA LEU A 91 5.85 2.78 -14.20
C LEU A 91 6.02 2.10 -15.57
N MET A 92 4.96 1.49 -16.09
CA MET A 92 4.97 0.84 -17.40
C MET A 92 5.13 1.85 -18.54
N ILE A 93 4.51 3.03 -18.43
CA ILE A 93 4.66 4.11 -19.40
C ILE A 93 6.11 4.62 -19.40
N THR A 94 6.69 4.90 -18.24
CA THR A 94 8.06 5.42 -18.12
C THR A 94 9.10 4.39 -18.57
N LYS A 95 8.91 3.11 -18.28
CA LYS A 95 9.84 2.05 -18.72
C LYS A 95 9.80 1.79 -20.24
N SER A 96 8.72 2.19 -20.91
CA SER A 96 8.54 1.99 -22.36
C SER A 96 8.93 3.22 -23.19
N ALA A 97 9.31 4.32 -22.54
CA ALA A 97 9.79 5.55 -23.16
C ALA A 97 11.32 5.52 -23.30
#